data_AF-A0AAV7UL08-F1
#
_entry.id   AF-A0AAV7UL08-F1
#
_cell.length_a   1.000
_cell.length_b   1.000
_cell.length_c   1.000
_cell.angle_alpha   90.00
_cell.angle_beta   90.00
_cell.angle_gamma   90.00
#
_symmetry.space_group_name_H-M   'P 1'
#
loop_
_entity.id
_entity.type
_entity.pdbx_description
1 polymer ?
#
loop_
_entity_poly.entity_id
_entity_poly.type
_entity_poly.pdbx_seq_one_letter_code
_entity_poly.pdbx_strand_id
1 'polypeptide(L)'
;MEINLERFQRVAEGPPADILVCVHDFQVKETILRKACDVHPFQFRDHAPLLYRDLATIALQKWRNFCPVTAPLRNAGISYS
;
A
#
# COMPACT_ATOMS: atom_id res chain seq x y z
N MET A 1 -0.30 -18.69 -9.18
CA MET A 1 0.33 -17.44 -9.63
C MET A 1 1.66 -17.33 -8.93
N GLU A 2 2.76 -17.31 -9.69
CA GLU A 2 4.10 -17.14 -9.15
C GLU A 2 4.37 -15.63 -8.97
N ILE A 3 4.95 -15.22 -7.84
CA ILE A 3 5.26 -13.82 -7.56
C ILE A 3 6.77 -13.66 -7.64
N ASN A 4 7.23 -13.01 -8.71
CA ASN A 4 8.65 -12.74 -8.93
C ASN A 4 9.04 -11.41 -8.28
N LEU A 5 10.01 -11.47 -7.37
CA LEU A 5 10.54 -10.32 -6.65
C LEU A 5 11.91 -9.93 -7.23
N GLU A 6 12.09 -8.65 -7.52
CA GLU A 6 13.38 -8.09 -7.91
C GLU A 6 14.20 -7.68 -6.70
N ARG A 7 13.52 -7.17 -5.66
CA ARG A 7 14.18 -6.63 -4.46
C ARG A 7 13.32 -6.80 -3.22
N PHE A 8 13.98 -7.10 -2.11
CA PHE A 8 13.37 -7.20 -0.79
C PHE A 8 14.37 -6.70 0.25
N GLN A 9 14.10 -5.57 0.91
CA GLN A 9 15.02 -4.96 1.86
C GLN A 9 14.32 -4.13 2.93
N ARG A 10 14.97 -3.94 4.09
CA ARG A 10 14.52 -2.98 5.10
C ARG A 10 14.94 -1.57 4.72
N VAL A 11 14.09 -0.59 4.99
CA VAL A 11 14.35 0.83 4.67
C VAL A 11 15.20 1.51 5.76
N ALA A 12 15.08 1.06 7.01
CA ALA A 12 15.83 1.59 8.15
C ALA A 12 16.35 0.47 9.06
N GLU A 13 17.33 0.80 9.91
CA GLU A 13 17.78 -0.07 10.99
C GLU A 13 16.90 0.14 12.25
N GLY A 14 16.55 -0.96 12.93
CA GLY A 14 15.73 -0.95 14.16
C GLY A 14 14.28 -1.41 13.96
N PRO A 15 13.71 -2.23 14.87
CA PRO A 15 12.32 -2.69 14.77
C PRO A 15 11.31 -1.72 15.40
N PRO A 16 10.14 -1.48 14.76
CA PRO A 16 9.75 -1.96 13.43
C PRO A 16 10.32 -1.07 12.31
N ALA A 17 10.99 -1.70 11.33
CA ALA A 17 11.43 -1.04 10.11
C ALA A 17 10.51 -1.43 8.95
N ASP A 18 10.19 -0.46 8.11
CA ASP A 18 9.46 -0.71 6.87
C ASP A 18 10.27 -1.63 5.95
N ILE A 19 9.55 -2.48 5.23
CA ILE A 19 10.11 -3.39 4.24
C ILE A 19 9.71 -2.89 2.86
N LEU A 20 10.70 -2.58 2.02
CA LEU A 20 10.50 -2.27 0.62
C LEU A 20 10.56 -3.56 -0.20
N VAL A 21 9.50 -3.78 -0.99
CA VAL A 21 9.37 -4.94 -1.88
C VAL A 21 9.17 -4.45 -3.32
N CYS A 22 10.13 -4.78 -4.19
CA CYS A 22 10.02 -4.53 -5.63
C CYS A 22 9.52 -5.81 -6.31
N VAL A 23 8.28 -5.79 -6.77
CA VAL A 23 7.67 -6.86 -7.56
C VAL A 23 7.96 -6.57 -9.02
N HIS A 24 8.43 -7.59 -9.76
CA HIS A 24 8.82 -7.45 -11.17
C HIS A 24 7.64 -6.98 -12.04
N ASP A 25 6.46 -7.56 -11.82
CA ASP A 25 5.26 -7.23 -12.59
C ASP A 25 4.39 -6.19 -11.85
N PHE A 26 4.16 -5.05 -12.51
CA PHE A 26 3.29 -3.98 -12.03
C PHE A 26 1.85 -4.45 -11.75
N GLN A 27 1.27 -5.29 -12.61
CA GLN A 27 -0.10 -5.80 -12.43
C GLN A 27 -0.22 -6.70 -11.21
N VAL A 28 0.83 -7.48 -10.92
CA VAL A 28 0.91 -8.30 -9.72
C VAL A 28 0.94 -7.40 -8.48
N LYS A 29 1.77 -6.35 -8.49
CA LYS A 29 1.82 -5.35 -7.40
C LYS A 29 0.46 -4.72 -7.12
N GLU A 30 -0.21 -4.20 -8.15
CA GLU A 30 -1.53 -3.56 -8.00
C GLU A 30 -2.61 -4.55 -7.55
N THR A 31 -2.53 -5.82 -7.99
CA THR A 31 -3.44 -6.87 -7.54
C THR A 31 -3.24 -7.20 -6.07
N ILE A 32 -1.99 -7.29 -5.60
CA ILE A 32 -1.67 -7.50 -4.18
C ILE A 32 -2.23 -6.34 -3.34
N LEU A 33 -1.96 -5.10 -3.74
CA LEU A 33 -2.41 -3.90 -3.01
C LEU A 33 -3.94 -3.79 -2.94
N ARG A 34 -4.63 -4.06 -4.05
CA ARG A 34 -6.09 -4.06 -4.09
C ARG A 34 -6.69 -5.13 -3.18
N LYS A 35 -6.18 -6.37 -3.25
CA LYS A 35 -6.62 -7.44 -2.34
C LYS A 35 -6.33 -7.12 -0.88
N ALA A 36 -5.22 -6.43 -0.58
CA ALA A 36 -4.91 -6.01 0.78
C ALA A 36 -5.94 -4.99 1.33
N CYS A 37 -6.51 -4.14 0.49
CA CYS A 37 -7.62 -3.27 0.88
C CYS A 37 -8.90 -4.07 1.14
N ASP A 38 -9.19 -5.09 0.33
CA ASP A 38 -10.41 -5.92 0.46
C ASP A 38 -10.40 -6.79 1.73
N VAL A 39 -9.22 -7.27 2.12
CA VAL A 39 -9.03 -8.22 3.24
C VAL A 39 -8.55 -7.49 4.52
N HIS A 40 -8.71 -6.18 4.60
CA HIS A 40 -8.20 -5.39 5.73
C HIS A 40 -9.00 -5.63 7.03
N PRO A 41 -8.34 -5.93 8.17
CA PRO A 41 -6.89 -6.09 8.34
C PRO A 41 -6.39 -7.46 7.90
N PHE A 42 -5.32 -7.48 7.09
CA PHE A 42 -4.67 -8.74 6.73
C PHE A 42 -3.80 -9.22 7.89
N GLN A 43 -3.93 -10.49 8.25
CA GLN A 43 -3.20 -11.11 9.35
C GLN A 43 -2.03 -11.93 8.82
N PHE A 44 -0.87 -11.79 9.45
CA PHE A 44 0.31 -12.60 9.21
C PHE A 44 0.90 -13.03 10.56
N ARG A 45 0.68 -14.31 10.91
CA ARG A 45 1.00 -14.85 12.24
C ARG A 45 0.28 -14.03 13.33
N ASP A 46 1.02 -13.51 14.31
CA ASP A 46 0.51 -12.71 15.41
C ASP A 46 0.56 -11.19 15.12
N HIS A 47 0.68 -10.81 13.84
CA HIS A 47 0.81 -9.43 13.41
C HIS A 47 -0.24 -9.09 12.35
N ALA A 48 -0.66 -7.82 12.34
CA ALA A 48 -1.49 -7.23 11.29
C ALA A 48 -0.65 -6.16 10.57
N PRO A 49 0.22 -6.54 9.61
CA PRO A 49 1.03 -5.55 8.93
C PRO A 49 0.15 -4.65 8.08
N LEU A 50 0.71 -3.51 7.67
CA LEU A 50 0.03 -2.57 6.77
C LEU A 50 0.81 -2.53 5.46
N LEU A 51 0.09 -2.61 4.35
CA LEU A 51 0.67 -2.52 3.01
C LEU A 51 0.38 -1.14 2.44
N TYR A 52 1.44 -0.48 2.01
CA TYR A 52 1.38 0.85 1.40
C TYR A 52 2.02 0.84 0.03
N ARG A 53 1.58 1.76 -0.83
CA ARG A 53 2.27 2.06 -2.07
C ARG A 53 3.54 2.84 -1.74
N ASP A 54 4.67 2.37 -2.25
CA ASP A 54 5.87 3.19 -2.32
C ASP A 54 5.67 4.27 -3.39
N LEU A 55 5.66 5.52 -2.96
CA LEU A 55 5.39 6.68 -3.79
C LEU A 55 6.44 7.74 -3.48
N ALA A 56 6.89 8.44 -4.52
CA ALA A 56 7.71 9.62 -4.35
C ALA A 56 7.03 10.64 -3.42
N THR A 57 7.82 11.37 -2.63
CA THR A 57 7.32 12.36 -1.65
C THR A 57 6.33 13.36 -2.24
N ILE A 58 6.56 13.79 -3.50
CA ILE A 58 5.66 14.71 -4.21
C ILE A 58 4.29 14.07 -4.44
N ALA A 59 4.23 12.79 -4.81
CA ALA A 59 2.96 12.08 -5.00
C ALA A 59 2.23 11.86 -3.68
N LEU A 60 2.96 11.53 -2.60
CA LEU A 60 2.38 11.44 -1.25
C LEU A 60 1.79 12.78 -0.79
N GLN A 61 2.50 13.89 -1.04
CA GLN A 61 2.00 15.21 -0.68
C GLN A 61 0.73 15.57 -1.46
N LYS A 62 0.72 15.30 -2.78
CA LYS A 62 -0.49 15.49 -3.59
C LYS A 62 -1.65 14.67 -3.04
N TRP A 63 -1.44 13.38 -2.75
CA TRP A 63 -2.48 12.53 -2.18
C TRP A 63 -3.04 13.10 -0.87
N ARG A 64 -2.17 13.50 0.07
CA ARG A 64 -2.56 14.14 1.33
C ARG A 64 -3.36 15.43 1.12
N ASN A 65 -2.98 16.24 0.13
CA ASN A 65 -3.70 17.48 -0.19
C ASN A 65 -5.10 17.20 -0.79
N PHE A 66 -5.30 16.05 -1.43
CA PHE A 66 -6.61 15.64 -1.98
C PHE A 66 -7.49 14.92 -0.94
N CYS A 67 -6.94 14.40 0.16
CA CYS A 67 -7.71 13.74 1.22
C CYS A 67 -8.90 14.56 1.75
N PRO A 68 -8.79 15.88 2.02
CA PRO A 68 -9.92 16.68 2.50
C PRO A 68 -11.10 16.76 1.52
N VAL A 69 -10.84 16.65 0.22
CA VAL A 69 -11.88 16.68 -0.82
C VAL A 69 -12.51 15.29 -0.99
N THR A 70 -11.68 14.26 -0.90
CA THR A 70 -12.10 12.88 -1.18
C THR A 70 -12.75 12.18 0.02
N ALA A 71 -12.39 12.56 1.25
CA ALA A 71 -12.95 11.96 2.46
C ALA A 71 -14.47 12.20 2.60
N PRO A 72 -15.03 13.41 2.36
CA PRO A 72 -16.48 13.62 2.33
C PRO A 72 -17.19 12.76 1.28
N LEU A 73 -16.63 12.63 0.07
CA LEU A 73 -17.19 11.79 -1.00
C LEU A 73 -17.24 10.33 -0.58
N ARG A 74 -16.14 9.81 -0.02
CA ARG A 74 -16.08 8.45 0.50
C ARG A 74 -17.09 8.21 1.63
N ASN A 75 -17.21 9.16 2.56
CA ASN A 75 -18.17 9.07 3.66
C ASN A 75 -19.63 9.11 3.18
N ALA A 76 -19.89 9.75 2.04
CA ALA A 76 -21.18 9.73 1.35
C ALA A 76 -21.39 8.47 0.49
N GLY A 77 -20.46 7.51 0.50
CA GLY A 77 -20.54 6.29 -0.31
C GLY A 77 -20.26 6.52 -1.80
N ILE A 78 -19.76 7.70 -2.18
CA ILE A 78 -19.43 8.04 -3.56
C ILE A 78 -18.07 7.45 -3.89
N SER A 79 -18.07 6.45 -4.77
CA SER A 79 -16.85 5.89 -5.35
C SER A 79 -16.36 6.78 -6.48
N TYR A 80 -15.08 7.14 -6.44
CA TYR A 80 -14.38 7.85 -7.50
C TYR A 80 -13.21 6.96 -7.94
N SER A 81 -13.15 6.68 -9.23
CA SER A 81 -12.14 5.84 -9.90
C SER A 81 -11.01 6.68 -10.46
#